data_AF-A0A0G1JF48-F1
#
_entry.id   AF-A0A0G1JF48-F1
#
_cell.length_a   1.000
_cell.length_b   1.000
_cell.length_c   1.000
_cell.angle_alpha   90.00
_cell.angle_beta   90.00
_cell.angle_gamma   90.00
#
_symmetry.space_group_name_H-M   'P 1'
#
loop_
_entity.id
_entity.type
_entity.pdbx_description
1 polymer ?
#
loop_
_entity_poly.entity_id
_entity_poly.type
_entity_poly.pdbx_seq_one_letter_code
_entity_poly.pdbx_strand_id
1 'polypeptide(L)'
;MSIKFLRSYLKLSVLLFGLFVCAYSLYTFLTARLADNTLGVAKAVGLTEDAWVMAGANPQRTSWVADQVPTEAQLSSNGRDGKLYPLWYKPIGPYIPNKVQVVVGNNMVFLSTARGLYAFDADTGADKWVYATELPLGHSPTYHVTNFSAAPKRLYVGGLDHKIHAVNADTGEGIWT
;
A
#
# COMPACT_ATOMS: atom_id res chain seq x y z
N MET A 1 -33.41 2.43 -66.03
CA MET A 1 -33.09 2.00 -64.65
C MET A 1 -33.87 2.89 -63.70
N SER A 2 -34.89 2.36 -63.01
CA SER A 2 -36.03 3.13 -62.48
C SER A 2 -35.75 3.80 -61.12
N ILE A 3 -36.12 5.08 -60.99
CA ILE A 3 -36.00 5.94 -59.79
C ILE A 3 -36.61 5.32 -58.52
N LYS A 4 -37.55 4.37 -58.66
CA LYS A 4 -38.14 3.63 -57.53
C LYS A 4 -37.11 2.73 -56.81
N PHE A 5 -36.15 2.15 -57.52
CA PHE A 5 -35.11 1.30 -56.93
C PHE A 5 -34.12 2.12 -56.09
N LEU A 6 -33.72 3.30 -56.58
CA LEU A 6 -32.76 4.18 -55.90
C LEU A 6 -33.31 4.71 -54.56
N ARG A 7 -34.61 5.03 -54.50
CA ARG A 7 -35.28 5.47 -53.25
C ARG A 7 -35.37 4.37 -52.19
N SER A 8 -35.49 3.10 -52.59
CA SER A 8 -35.54 1.98 -51.65
C SER A 8 -34.16 1.68 -51.06
N TYR A 9 -33.09 1.74 -51.88
CA TYR A 9 -31.71 1.59 -51.40
C TYR A 9 -31.30 2.72 -50.46
N LEU A 10 -31.69 3.97 -50.76
CA LEU A 10 -31.39 5.12 -49.90
C LEU A 10 -32.12 5.03 -48.54
N LYS A 11 -33.36 4.52 -48.51
CA LYS A 11 -34.07 4.27 -47.23
C LYS A 11 -33.44 3.15 -46.42
N LEU A 12 -33.00 2.08 -47.08
CA LEU A 12 -32.35 0.94 -46.42
C LEU A 12 -30.96 1.32 -45.88
N SER A 13 -30.19 2.15 -46.60
CA SER A 13 -28.87 2.61 -46.13
C SER A 13 -28.97 3.56 -44.93
N VAL A 14 -29.99 4.43 -44.89
CA VAL A 14 -30.23 5.33 -43.74
C VAL A 14 -30.69 4.54 -42.50
N LEU A 15 -31.49 3.49 -42.67
CA LEU A 15 -31.87 2.57 -41.59
C LEU A 15 -30.67 1.79 -41.04
N LEU A 16 -29.82 1.26 -41.93
CA LEU A 16 -28.58 0.56 -41.53
C LEU A 16 -27.61 1.51 -40.83
N PHE A 17 -27.47 2.75 -41.30
CA PHE A 17 -26.63 3.77 -40.67
C PHE A 17 -27.18 4.18 -39.29
N GLY A 18 -28.50 4.34 -39.15
CA GLY A 18 -29.14 4.63 -37.87
C GLY A 18 -28.97 3.50 -36.84
N LEU A 19 -29.08 2.24 -37.27
CA LEU A 19 -28.80 1.08 -36.41
C LEU A 19 -27.31 1.02 -36.01
N PHE A 20 -26.40 1.40 -36.91
CA PHE A 20 -24.97 1.45 -36.62
C PHE A 20 -24.62 2.55 -35.60
N VAL A 21 -25.21 3.75 -35.75
CA VAL A 21 -25.03 4.86 -34.79
C VAL A 21 -25.65 4.53 -33.44
N CYS A 22 -26.82 3.87 -33.42
CA CYS A 22 -27.45 3.41 -32.18
C CYS A 22 -26.61 2.33 -31.50
N ALA A 23 -26.10 1.33 -32.23
CA ALA A 23 -25.23 0.28 -31.70
C ALA A 23 -23.90 0.84 -31.19
N TYR A 24 -23.31 1.82 -31.88
CA TYR A 24 -22.10 2.51 -31.44
C TYR A 24 -22.34 3.34 -30.19
N SER A 25 -23.49 4.02 -30.10
CA SER A 25 -23.90 4.78 -28.91
C SER A 25 -24.20 3.86 -27.73
N LEU A 26 -24.81 2.70 -27.97
CA LEU A 26 -25.03 1.68 -26.93
C LEU A 26 -23.71 1.08 -26.47
N TYR A 27 -22.77 0.85 -27.39
CA TYR A 27 -21.44 0.33 -27.10
C TYR A 27 -20.64 1.33 -26.26
N THR A 28 -20.60 2.61 -26.64
CA THR A 28 -19.94 3.64 -25.83
C THR A 28 -20.61 3.79 -24.45
N PHE A 29 -21.94 3.74 -24.38
CA PHE A 29 -22.67 3.80 -23.10
C PHE A 29 -22.40 2.58 -22.22
N LEU A 30 -22.31 1.37 -22.79
CA LEU A 30 -21.99 0.15 -22.06
C LEU A 30 -20.54 0.16 -21.58
N THR A 31 -19.59 0.64 -22.39
CA THR A 31 -18.18 0.82 -21.97
C THR A 31 -18.03 1.88 -20.88
N ALA A 32 -18.81 2.96 -20.92
CA ALA A 32 -18.83 3.98 -19.86
C ALA A 32 -19.43 3.42 -18.56
N ARG A 33 -20.51 2.63 -18.65
CA ARG A 33 -21.12 1.99 -17.47
C ARG A 33 -20.24 0.89 -16.87
N LEU A 34 -19.46 0.19 -17.69
CA LEU A 34 -18.44 -0.75 -17.22
C LEU A 34 -17.27 0.00 -16.55
N ALA A 35 -16.88 1.18 -17.07
CA ALA A 35 -15.89 2.04 -16.42
C ALA A 35 -16.40 2.57 -15.06
N ASP A 36 -17.64 3.03 -14.96
CA ASP A 36 -18.24 3.48 -13.69
C ASP A 36 -18.37 2.34 -12.67
N ASN A 37 -18.70 1.12 -13.12
CA ASN A 37 -18.71 -0.07 -12.27
C ASN A 37 -17.31 -0.54 -11.85
N THR A 38 -16.24 -0.10 -12.54
CA THR A 38 -14.85 -0.27 -12.07
C THR A 38 -14.36 0.88 -11.19
N LEU A 39 -14.98 2.06 -11.24
CA LEU A 39 -14.67 3.20 -10.36
C LEU A 39 -15.19 3.00 -8.92
N GLY A 40 -16.06 2.00 -8.69
CA GLY A 40 -16.41 1.52 -7.36
C GLY A 40 -15.40 0.56 -6.72
N VAL A 41 -14.41 0.06 -7.48
CA VAL A 41 -13.39 -0.88 -6.96
C VAL A 41 -12.04 -0.70 -7.67
N ALA A 42 -11.67 0.52 -8.04
CA ALA A 42 -10.26 0.88 -7.97
C ALA A 42 -9.99 1.26 -6.51
N LYS A 43 -10.05 0.26 -5.62
CA LYS A 43 -9.30 0.32 -4.38
C LYS A 43 -7.89 0.50 -4.89
N ALA A 44 -7.37 1.72 -4.85
CA ALA A 44 -5.93 1.91 -4.84
C ALA A 44 -5.40 0.82 -3.89
N VAL A 45 -4.26 0.21 -4.19
CA VAL A 45 -3.51 -0.47 -3.14
C VAL A 45 -2.97 0.65 -2.26
N GLY A 46 -3.90 1.40 -1.65
CA GLY A 46 -3.67 2.28 -0.56
C GLY A 46 -3.04 1.38 0.47
N LEU A 47 -1.88 1.84 0.93
CA LEU A 47 -1.40 1.59 2.27
C LEU A 47 -2.65 1.36 3.11
N THR A 48 -2.84 0.15 3.63
CA THR A 48 -3.95 -0.10 4.56
C THR A 48 -3.92 1.06 5.54
N GLU A 49 -4.98 1.89 5.58
CA GLU A 49 -4.99 3.15 6.38
C GLU A 49 -4.72 2.87 7.87
N ASP A 50 -4.77 1.60 8.23
CA ASP A 50 -4.54 0.97 9.52
C ASP A 50 -3.05 0.78 9.86
N ALA A 51 -2.12 1.00 8.93
CA ALA A 51 -0.70 0.71 9.15
C ALA A 51 0.16 1.96 9.47
N TRP A 52 1.05 1.84 10.46
CA TRP A 52 2.04 2.88 10.83
C TRP A 52 3.21 2.91 9.84
N VAL A 53 2.95 3.30 8.60
CA VAL A 53 3.88 3.10 7.45
C VAL A 53 5.00 4.12 7.35
N MET A 54 4.96 5.21 8.12
CA MET A 54 5.99 6.25 8.11
C MET A 54 6.08 6.99 9.44
N ALA A 55 7.10 7.83 9.58
CA ALA A 55 7.22 8.70 10.75
C ALA A 55 5.99 9.60 10.91
N GLY A 56 5.36 9.57 12.09
CA GLY A 56 4.10 10.26 12.37
C GLY A 56 2.86 9.54 11.84
N ALA A 57 2.96 8.24 11.54
CA ALA A 57 1.93 7.33 11.02
C ALA A 57 1.47 7.64 9.58
N ASN A 58 1.21 8.90 9.27
CA ASN A 58 0.58 9.36 8.05
C ASN A 58 1.32 10.58 7.44
N PRO A 59 1.05 10.94 6.17
CA PRO A 59 1.70 12.08 5.52
C PRO A 59 1.50 13.42 6.25
N GLN A 60 0.40 13.58 6.98
CA GLN A 60 0.10 14.76 7.80
C GLN A 60 0.89 14.79 9.12
N ARG A 61 1.56 13.69 9.48
CA ARG A 61 2.35 13.50 10.70
C ARG A 61 1.57 13.77 11.99
N THR A 62 0.31 13.34 12.03
CA THR A 62 -0.52 13.53 13.23
C THR A 62 -0.25 12.50 14.32
N SER A 63 0.55 11.47 14.05
CA SER A 63 0.80 10.33 14.97
C SER A 63 -0.50 9.64 15.38
N TRP A 64 -1.44 9.55 14.44
CA TRP A 64 -2.78 9.00 14.65
C TRP A 64 -3.14 8.00 13.56
N VAL A 65 -3.79 6.91 13.97
CA VAL A 65 -4.40 5.88 13.13
C VAL A 65 -5.81 5.58 13.64
N ALA A 66 -6.68 5.05 12.78
CA ALA A 66 -8.05 4.71 13.15
C ALA A 66 -8.13 3.55 14.16
N ASP A 67 -7.11 2.69 14.19
CA ASP A 67 -7.02 1.56 15.11
C ASP A 67 -7.07 1.98 16.57
N GLN A 68 -8.02 1.39 17.30
CA GLN A 68 -8.21 1.64 18.72
C GLN A 68 -7.64 0.48 19.53
N VAL A 69 -6.97 0.83 20.62
CA VAL A 69 -6.59 -0.15 21.64
C VAL A 69 -7.86 -0.73 22.25
N PRO A 70 -7.97 -2.06 22.40
CA PRO A 70 -9.14 -2.68 23.01
C PRO A 70 -9.43 -2.09 24.40
N THR A 71 -10.71 -1.84 24.68
CA THR A 71 -11.16 -1.36 25.99
C THR A 71 -11.00 -2.45 27.06
N GLU A 72 -10.94 -2.07 28.33
CA GLU A 72 -10.87 -3.01 29.46
C GLU A 72 -12.04 -4.02 29.45
N ALA A 73 -13.24 -3.56 29.05
CA ALA A 73 -14.41 -4.43 28.87
C ALA A 73 -14.22 -5.48 27.75
N GLN A 74 -13.56 -5.11 26.65
CA GLN A 74 -13.21 -6.03 25.56
C GLN A 74 -12.04 -6.94 25.91
N LEU A 75 -11.15 -6.52 26.80
CA LEU A 75 -10.03 -7.34 27.28
C LEU A 75 -10.47 -8.36 28.33
N SER A 76 -11.46 -8.00 29.16
CA SER A 76 -12.01 -8.87 30.22
C SER A 76 -12.93 -9.98 29.68
N SER A 77 -13.58 -9.78 28.53
CA SER A 77 -14.39 -10.81 27.88
C SER A 77 -13.58 -12.01 27.35
N ASN A 78 -12.26 -11.85 27.20
CA ASN A 78 -11.32 -12.91 26.77
C ASN A 78 -10.73 -13.72 27.95
N GLY A 79 -11.33 -13.64 29.14
CA GLY A 79 -10.88 -14.38 30.33
C GLY A 79 -9.60 -13.84 30.97
N ARG A 80 -9.21 -12.61 30.65
CA ARG A 80 -8.09 -11.87 31.26
C ARG A 80 -8.60 -10.78 32.20
N ASP A 81 -7.73 -10.23 33.03
CA ASP A 81 -8.04 -9.18 34.03
C ASP A 81 -8.28 -7.78 33.43
N GLY A 82 -8.64 -7.70 32.14
CA GLY A 82 -8.84 -6.43 31.45
C GLY A 82 -7.56 -5.67 31.08
N LYS A 83 -6.37 -6.23 31.36
CA LYS A 83 -5.09 -5.54 31.13
C LYS A 83 -4.37 -5.96 29.86
N LEU A 84 -3.52 -5.07 29.38
CA LEU A 84 -2.59 -5.33 28.28
C LEU A 84 -1.36 -6.08 28.81
N TYR A 85 -0.94 -7.08 28.04
CA TYR A 85 0.28 -7.85 28.30
C TYR A 85 1.16 -7.80 27.04
N PRO A 86 2.50 -7.80 27.20
CA PRO A 86 3.37 -7.92 26.04
C PRO A 86 3.07 -9.23 25.31
N LEU A 87 2.81 -9.15 24.01
CA LEU A 87 2.72 -10.34 23.16
C LEU A 87 4.11 -10.96 22.97
N TRP A 88 5.11 -10.11 22.74
CA TRP A 88 6.51 -10.48 22.65
C TRP A 88 7.39 -9.27 22.97
N TYR A 89 8.67 -9.54 23.24
CA TYR A 89 9.71 -8.52 23.32
C TYR A 89 10.97 -9.04 22.63
N LYS A 90 11.74 -8.12 22.03
CA LYS A 90 12.97 -8.46 21.30
C LYS A 90 14.13 -7.60 21.79
N PRO A 91 15.18 -8.21 22.37
CA PRO A 91 16.43 -7.51 22.63
C PRO A 91 17.16 -7.20 21.32
N ILE A 92 17.53 -5.94 21.12
CA ILE A 92 18.27 -5.48 19.94
C ILE A 92 19.63 -5.00 20.41
N GLY A 93 20.68 -5.68 19.96
CA GLY A 93 22.06 -5.38 20.35
C GLY A 93 22.60 -4.04 19.81
N PRO A 94 22.38 -3.72 18.52
CA PRO A 94 22.77 -2.43 17.97
C PRO A 94 22.07 -1.25 18.64
N TYR A 95 22.77 -0.12 18.78
CA TYR A 95 22.17 1.11 19.27
C TYR A 95 21.02 1.58 18.37
N ILE A 96 19.89 1.93 18.99
CA ILE A 96 18.73 2.49 18.30
C ILE A 96 18.75 4.01 18.55
N PRO A 97 18.84 4.85 17.51
CA PRO A 97 18.79 6.29 17.69
C PRO A 97 17.46 6.72 18.31
N ASN A 98 17.52 7.61 19.31
CA ASN A 98 16.36 8.09 20.08
C ASN A 98 15.26 8.78 19.25
N LYS A 99 15.59 9.24 18.04
CA LYS A 99 14.66 9.92 17.13
C LYS A 99 13.97 8.97 16.14
N VAL A 100 14.41 7.71 16.06
CA VAL A 100 13.85 6.72 15.14
C VAL A 100 12.50 6.25 15.68
N GLN A 101 11.51 6.27 14.80
CA GLN A 101 10.21 5.67 15.04
C GLN A 101 10.17 4.28 14.41
N VAL A 102 9.48 3.36 15.08
CA VAL A 102 9.15 2.05 14.54
C VAL A 102 8.11 2.22 13.43
N VAL A 103 8.29 1.52 12.33
CA VAL A 103 7.37 1.54 11.19
C VAL A 103 6.82 0.15 10.97
N VAL A 104 5.53 0.04 10.69
CA VAL A 104 4.82 -1.23 10.50
C VAL A 104 4.13 -1.22 9.15
N GLY A 105 4.29 -2.28 8.38
CA GLY A 105 3.63 -2.46 7.09
C GLY A 105 3.67 -3.91 6.65
N ASN A 106 2.57 -4.41 6.10
CA ASN A 106 2.47 -5.79 5.58
C ASN A 106 2.91 -6.87 6.60
N ASN A 107 2.40 -6.78 7.83
CA ASN A 107 2.73 -7.68 8.95
C ASN A 107 4.22 -7.73 9.32
N MET A 108 4.97 -6.68 8.99
CA MET A 108 6.38 -6.56 9.31
C MET A 108 6.64 -5.29 10.09
N VAL A 109 7.54 -5.39 11.07
CA VAL A 109 8.03 -4.29 11.88
C VAL A 109 9.42 -3.92 11.39
N PHE A 110 9.61 -2.67 10.99
CA PHE A 110 10.85 -2.13 10.46
C PHE A 110 11.49 -1.17 11.47
N LEU A 111 12.79 -1.35 11.72
CA LEU A 111 13.53 -0.55 12.69
C LEU A 111 14.92 -0.17 12.18
N SER A 112 15.19 1.13 12.09
CA SER A 112 16.51 1.67 11.80
C SER A 112 17.40 1.63 13.05
N THR A 113 18.63 1.17 12.88
CA THR A 113 19.62 1.06 13.95
C THR A 113 20.99 1.59 13.52
N ALA A 114 21.93 1.65 14.45
CA ALA A 114 23.33 1.99 14.18
C ALA A 114 24.06 1.00 13.26
N ARG A 115 23.50 -0.21 13.03
CA ARG A 115 24.13 -1.25 12.19
C ARG A 115 23.28 -1.64 10.98
N GLY A 116 22.24 -0.87 10.66
CA GLY A 116 21.38 -1.13 9.52
C GLY A 116 19.89 -1.18 9.85
N LEU A 117 19.10 -1.62 8.89
CA LEU A 117 17.65 -1.72 8.96
C LEU A 117 17.26 -3.16 9.27
N TYR A 118 16.48 -3.34 10.32
CA TYR A 118 16.00 -4.64 10.78
C TYR A 118 14.53 -4.79 10.42
N ALA A 119 14.14 -6.01 10.03
CA ALA A 119 12.76 -6.37 9.87
C ALA A 119 12.40 -7.59 10.72
N PHE A 120 11.27 -7.48 11.40
CA PHE A 120 10.71 -8.53 12.25
C PHE A 120 9.29 -8.86 11.82
N ASP A 121 8.88 -10.08 12.12
CA ASP A 121 7.49 -10.50 12.07
C ASP A 121 6.67 -9.76 13.14
N ALA A 122 5.55 -9.13 12.77
CA ALA A 122 4.78 -8.31 13.71
C ALA A 122 4.07 -9.14 14.80
N ASP A 123 3.69 -10.37 14.50
CA ASP A 123 2.96 -11.23 15.42
C ASP A 123 3.88 -11.93 16.41
N THR A 124 5.06 -12.35 15.93
CA THR A 124 5.98 -13.22 16.71
C THR A 124 7.26 -12.53 17.17
N GLY A 125 7.64 -11.41 16.56
CA GLY A 125 8.94 -10.77 16.81
C GLY A 125 10.14 -11.54 16.23
N ALA A 126 9.89 -12.55 15.38
CA ALA A 126 10.95 -13.31 14.72
C ALA A 126 11.71 -12.46 13.69
N ASP A 127 13.02 -12.68 13.57
CA ASP A 127 13.85 -11.97 12.58
C ASP A 127 13.46 -12.41 11.17
N LYS A 128 13.18 -11.46 10.28
CA LYS A 128 12.93 -11.72 8.86
C LYS A 128 14.19 -11.50 8.05
N TRP A 129 14.78 -10.32 8.15
CA TRP A 129 15.99 -9.94 7.44
C TRP A 129 16.67 -8.75 8.12
N VAL A 130 17.94 -8.54 7.76
CA VAL A 130 18.74 -7.38 8.18
C VAL A 130 19.45 -6.81 6.96
N TYR A 131 19.19 -5.54 6.66
CA TYR A 131 19.95 -4.76 5.69
C TYR A 131 21.09 -4.06 6.43
N ALA A 132 22.28 -4.66 6.40
CA ALA A 132 23.45 -4.15 7.10
C ALA A 132 24.01 -2.89 6.42
N THR A 133 24.37 -1.89 7.21
CA THR A 133 25.04 -0.67 6.75
C THR A 133 26.32 -0.43 7.54
N GLU A 134 27.32 0.17 6.89
CA GLU A 134 28.59 0.53 7.56
C GLU A 134 28.42 1.70 8.53
N LEU A 135 27.60 2.68 8.14
CA LEU A 135 27.24 3.83 8.97
C LEU A 135 25.81 3.72 9.49
N PRO A 136 25.50 4.34 10.65
CA PRO A 136 24.17 4.32 11.24
C PRO A 136 23.07 4.83 10.30
N LEU A 137 21.91 4.15 10.34
CA LEU A 137 20.68 4.70 9.78
C LEU A 137 20.07 5.65 10.83
N GLY A 138 20.27 6.96 10.61
CA GLY A 138 19.91 8.00 11.59
C GLY A 138 18.43 8.38 11.61
N HIS A 139 17.65 7.89 10.64
CA HIS A 139 16.27 8.30 10.40
C HIS A 139 15.29 7.13 10.40
N SER A 140 14.03 7.41 10.74
CA SER A 140 12.94 6.46 10.62
C SER A 140 12.80 6.01 9.16
N PRO A 141 12.55 4.72 8.90
CA PRO A 141 12.27 4.25 7.56
C PRO A 141 10.88 4.75 7.11
N THR A 142 10.60 4.69 5.81
CA THR A 142 9.26 4.89 5.23
C THR A 142 8.92 3.69 4.38
N TYR A 143 7.83 3.01 4.72
CA TYR A 143 7.29 1.90 3.95
C TYR A 143 6.34 2.42 2.87
N HIS A 144 6.57 1.99 1.64
CA HIS A 144 5.78 2.40 0.49
C HIS A 144 5.39 1.19 -0.36
N VAL A 145 4.09 1.08 -0.62
CA VAL A 145 3.51 0.12 -1.56
C VAL A 145 3.11 0.89 -2.80
N THR A 146 3.50 0.37 -3.96
CA THR A 146 3.04 0.93 -5.23
C THR A 146 1.76 0.22 -5.66
N ASN A 147 0.85 0.94 -6.31
CA ASN A 147 -0.36 0.37 -6.92
C ASN A 147 -0.07 -0.62 -8.06
N PHE A 148 1.19 -0.71 -8.51
CA PHE A 148 1.58 -1.66 -9.53
C PHE A 148 1.93 -3.00 -8.87
N SER A 149 1.05 -3.99 -9.04
CA SER A 149 1.15 -5.30 -8.39
C SER A 149 2.47 -6.05 -8.63
N ALA A 150 3.25 -5.68 -9.66
CA ALA A 150 4.51 -6.33 -10.00
C ALA A 150 5.75 -5.60 -9.47
N ALA A 151 5.62 -4.40 -8.89
CA ALA A 151 6.76 -3.71 -8.31
C ALA A 151 6.99 -4.16 -6.85
N PRO A 152 8.26 -4.36 -6.43
CA PRO A 152 8.54 -4.72 -5.05
C PRO A 152 8.11 -3.59 -4.12
N LYS A 153 7.61 -3.96 -2.93
CA LYS A 153 7.37 -3.01 -1.84
C LYS A 153 8.71 -2.43 -1.39
N ARG A 154 8.75 -1.15 -1.08
CA ARG A 154 10.00 -0.42 -0.84
C ARG A 154 10.03 0.19 0.54
N LEU A 155 11.21 0.15 1.15
CA LEU A 155 11.56 0.92 2.32
C LEU A 155 12.57 1.98 1.91
N TYR A 156 12.33 3.21 2.33
CA TYR A 156 13.25 4.31 2.14
C TYR A 156 13.80 4.75 3.48
N VAL A 157 15.12 4.87 3.59
CA VAL A 157 15.78 5.27 4.84
C VAL A 157 17.01 6.10 4.56
N GLY A 158 17.17 7.20 5.29
CA GLY A 158 18.36 8.05 5.24
C GLY A 158 19.44 7.55 6.19
N GLY A 159 20.66 7.40 5.67
CA GLY A 159 21.85 7.05 6.42
C GLY A 159 22.67 8.28 6.84
N LEU A 160 23.53 8.09 7.85
CA LEU A 160 24.58 9.08 8.17
C LEU A 160 25.75 9.05 7.17
N ASP A 161 25.69 8.17 6.17
CA ASP A 161 26.59 8.13 5.02
C ASP A 161 26.22 9.15 3.92
N HIS A 162 25.24 10.01 4.20
CA HIS A 162 24.69 11.02 3.28
C HIS A 162 23.97 10.42 2.06
N LYS A 163 23.50 9.17 2.16
CA LYS A 163 22.72 8.50 1.11
C LYS A 163 21.30 8.19 1.55
N ILE A 164 20.46 7.91 0.56
CA ILE A 164 19.10 7.40 0.75
C ILE A 164 19.10 5.97 0.24
N HIS A 165 18.84 5.02 1.12
CA HIS A 165 18.76 3.62 0.76
C HIS A 165 17.32 3.28 0.40
N ALA A 166 17.14 2.67 -0.76
CA ALA A 166 15.90 1.98 -1.11
C ALA A 166 16.12 0.47 -0.93
N VAL A 167 15.30 -0.15 -0.10
CA VAL A 167 15.40 -1.56 0.27
C VAL A 167 14.09 -2.27 -0.08
N ASN A 168 14.16 -3.49 -0.58
CA ASN A 168 12.99 -4.34 -0.79
C ASN A 168 12.42 -4.74 0.58
N ALA A 169 11.16 -4.39 0.85
CA ALA A 169 10.57 -4.61 2.17
C ALA A 169 10.34 -6.09 2.50
N ASP A 170 10.15 -6.95 1.49
CA ASP A 170 9.91 -8.37 1.71
C ASP A 170 11.23 -9.14 1.90
N THR A 171 12.30 -8.78 1.18
CA THR A 171 13.58 -9.54 1.16
C THR A 171 14.72 -8.88 1.94
N GLY A 172 14.66 -7.57 2.17
CA GLY A 172 15.76 -6.81 2.78
C GLY A 172 16.90 -6.47 1.81
N GLU A 173 16.75 -6.78 0.52
CA GLU A 173 17.77 -6.50 -0.48
C GLU A 173 17.80 -5.02 -0.87
N GLY A 174 18.99 -4.45 -0.98
CA GLY A 174 19.18 -3.09 -1.48
C GLY A 174 18.79 -2.99 -2.96
N ILE A 175 17.91 -2.06 -3.29
CA ILE A 175 17.48 -1.74 -4.66
C ILE A 175 18.41 -0.68 -5.25
N TRP A 176 18.64 0.41 -4.51
CA TRP A 176 19.55 1.51 -4.88
C TRP A 176 19.96 2.33 -3.65
N THR A 177 21.01 3.14 -3.79
CA THR A 177 21.56 4.05 -2.76
C THR A 177 22.04 5.36 -3.37
#